data_AF-A0A0M3KB62-F1
#
_entry.id   AF-A0A0M3KB62-F1
#
_cell.length_a   1.000
_cell.length_b   1.000
_cell.length_c   1.000
_cell.angle_alpha   90.00
_cell.angle_beta   90.00
_cell.angle_gamma   90.00
#
_symmetry.space_group_name_H-M   'P 1'
#
loop_
_entity.id
_entity.type
_entity.pdbx_description
1 polymer ?
#
loop_
_entity_poly.entity_id
_entity_poly.type
_entity_poly.pdbx_seq_one_letter_code
_entity_poly.pdbx_strand_id
1 'polypeptide(L)'
;MSEAISGTEQQQVAASSSSSASSDGPAKKPDFMERFKQLHQRRQESRKLNHEQVVDEDRRSKLPKNYELRRKRQEWELLELTEKEKAEERGEDYERLKALKTQADLADRKEFTKRKKHNPDKGFSDYETMTLRQYERLSGNIKPDMKSYEKMKEIVGEEEFYPTSNTLITGSHYPTDAAKEKLAQDIRSQ
;
A
#
# COMPACT_ATOMS: atom_id res chain seq x y z
N MET A 1 47.18 50.42 23.93
CA MET A 1 47.05 48.96 24.05
C MET A 1 47.01 48.40 22.62
N SER A 2 48.12 48.16 21.90
CA SER A 2 49.50 47.83 22.36
C SER A 2 49.47 46.55 23.22
N GLU A 3 50.10 45.42 22.90
CA GLU A 3 51.11 44.99 21.89
C GLU A 3 50.67 43.62 21.33
N ALA A 4 50.95 43.15 20.10
CA ALA A 4 52.22 42.85 19.40
C ALA A 4 52.98 41.61 19.94
N ILE A 5 53.83 40.98 19.09
CA ILE A 5 54.64 39.74 19.28
C ILE A 5 53.85 38.44 19.01
N SER A 6 54.29 37.44 18.22
CA SER A 6 55.23 37.28 17.08
C SER A 6 54.90 35.89 16.45
N GLY A 7 55.08 35.57 15.17
CA GLY A 7 56.14 35.93 14.23
C GLY A 7 57.14 34.77 14.14
N THR A 8 57.43 34.27 12.92
CA THR A 8 58.30 33.08 12.58
C THR A 8 57.84 31.74 13.19
N GLU A 9 58.05 30.55 12.63
CA GLU A 9 58.77 30.03 11.44
C GLU A 9 58.08 28.68 11.04
N GLN A 10 58.25 27.97 9.91
CA GLN A 10 59.17 28.05 8.76
C GLN A 10 58.43 27.95 7.41
N GLN A 11 59.18 28.08 6.32
CA GLN A 11 58.79 27.93 4.92
C GLN A 11 59.84 27.03 4.23
N GLN A 12 59.44 25.99 3.49
CA GLN A 12 60.37 25.30 2.57
C GLN A 12 59.73 25.06 1.20
N VAL A 13 59.97 26.01 0.31
CA VAL A 13 59.94 25.80 -1.14
C VAL A 13 61.29 25.22 -1.55
N ALA A 14 61.30 24.06 -2.19
CA ALA A 14 62.52 23.45 -2.74
C ALA A 14 62.35 23.25 -4.25
N ALA A 15 62.67 24.29 -5.00
CA ALA A 15 62.94 24.15 -6.43
C ALA A 15 64.36 23.60 -6.60
N SER A 16 64.47 22.31 -6.94
CA SER A 16 65.73 21.69 -7.37
C SER A 16 65.65 21.30 -8.85
N SER A 17 65.93 22.28 -9.72
CA SER A 17 66.22 22.01 -11.12
C SER A 17 67.56 21.26 -11.24
N SER A 18 67.51 19.97 -11.54
CA SER A 18 68.69 19.22 -12.01
C SER A 18 68.34 18.42 -13.26
N SER A 19 68.71 18.98 -14.41
CA SER A 19 68.70 18.29 -15.70
C SER A 19 69.65 17.10 -15.70
N SER A 20 69.13 15.89 -15.96
CA SER A 20 69.92 14.72 -16.35
C SER A 20 69.35 14.06 -17.62
N ALA A 21 69.31 14.84 -18.70
CA ALA A 21 69.04 14.31 -20.03
C ALA A 21 70.32 13.72 -20.64
N SER A 22 70.60 12.43 -20.39
CA SER A 22 71.42 11.58 -21.26
C SER A 22 71.49 10.13 -20.78
N SER A 23 70.95 9.20 -21.57
CA SER A 23 71.73 8.14 -22.24
C SER A 23 70.81 7.09 -22.85
N ASP A 24 70.55 7.28 -24.14
CA ASP A 24 70.37 6.33 -25.25
C ASP A 24 69.86 4.87 -25.04
N GLY A 25 69.20 4.36 -26.08
CA GLY A 25 68.76 2.96 -26.17
C GLY A 25 67.55 2.77 -27.09
N PRO A 26 67.74 2.57 -28.42
CA PRO A 26 66.65 2.41 -29.39
C PRO A 26 65.95 1.03 -29.34
N ALA A 27 65.80 0.44 -28.15
CA ALA A 27 65.31 -0.93 -27.94
C ALA A 27 64.02 -1.05 -27.09
N LYS A 28 63.36 0.07 -26.73
CA LYS A 28 62.08 0.09 -25.97
C LYS A 28 60.87 0.61 -26.77
N LYS A 29 61.03 0.79 -28.08
CA LYS A 29 59.99 1.28 -28.99
C LYS A 29 58.79 0.32 -29.20
N PRO A 30 58.95 -1.02 -29.31
CA PRO A 30 57.79 -1.91 -29.49
C PRO A 30 56.92 -1.95 -28.22
N ASP A 31 57.54 -2.12 -27.05
CA ASP A 31 56.87 -2.13 -25.73
C ASP A 31 56.05 -0.85 -25.48
N PHE A 32 56.61 0.34 -25.79
CA PHE A 32 55.86 1.59 -25.71
C PHE A 32 54.64 1.62 -26.66
N MET A 33 54.79 1.15 -27.91
CA MET A 33 53.69 1.09 -28.88
C MET A 33 52.63 0.06 -28.51
N GLU A 34 53.01 -1.07 -27.95
CA GLU A 34 52.10 -2.10 -27.44
C GLU A 34 51.33 -1.60 -26.22
N ARG A 35 52.03 -0.98 -25.26
CA ARG A 35 51.39 -0.32 -24.11
C ARG A 35 50.45 0.81 -24.53
N PHE A 36 50.76 1.56 -25.58
CA PHE A 36 49.87 2.58 -26.15
C PHE A 36 48.62 1.95 -26.81
N LYS A 37 48.77 0.86 -27.56
CA LYS A 37 47.65 0.09 -28.13
C LYS A 37 46.75 -0.47 -27.02
N GLN A 38 47.33 -1.07 -25.98
CA GLN A 38 46.59 -1.57 -24.81
C GLN A 38 45.86 -0.44 -24.07
N LEU A 39 46.48 0.74 -23.92
CA LEU A 39 45.83 1.90 -23.33
C LEU A 39 44.65 2.40 -24.19
N HIS A 40 44.78 2.35 -25.51
CA HIS A 40 43.70 2.68 -26.43
C HIS A 40 42.55 1.66 -26.33
N GLN A 41 42.86 0.36 -26.34
CA GLN A 41 41.87 -0.72 -26.13
C GLN A 41 41.11 -0.53 -24.82
N ARG A 42 41.81 -0.39 -23.68
CA ARG A 42 41.20 -0.12 -22.37
C ARG A 42 40.35 1.15 -22.33
N ARG A 43 40.73 2.19 -23.08
CA ARG A 43 39.93 3.42 -23.22
C ARG A 43 38.66 3.19 -24.04
N GLN A 44 38.70 2.38 -25.09
CA GLN A 44 37.50 2.07 -25.87
C GLN A 44 36.58 1.09 -25.13
N GLU A 45 37.14 0.13 -24.40
CA GLU A 45 36.41 -0.76 -23.48
C GLU A 45 35.67 0.05 -22.41
N SER A 46 36.36 0.97 -21.71
CA SER A 46 35.71 1.81 -20.69
C SER A 46 34.65 2.74 -21.28
N ARG A 47 34.87 3.28 -22.50
CA ARG A 47 33.85 4.07 -23.21
C ARG A 47 32.63 3.24 -23.57
N LYS A 48 32.80 1.99 -24.01
CA LYS A 48 31.69 1.10 -24.37
C LYS A 48 30.86 0.74 -23.13
N LEU A 49 31.53 0.31 -22.06
CA LEU A 49 30.87 -0.02 -20.78
C LEU A 49 30.11 1.18 -20.19
N ASN A 50 30.72 2.36 -20.20
CA ASN A 50 30.06 3.58 -19.73
C ASN A 50 28.90 4.01 -20.64
N HIS A 51 29.00 3.79 -21.97
CA HIS A 51 27.93 4.13 -22.90
C HIS A 51 26.67 3.28 -22.67
N GLU A 52 26.83 1.97 -22.43
CA GLU A 52 25.73 1.07 -22.09
C GLU A 52 25.01 1.54 -20.81
N GLN A 53 25.76 1.91 -19.76
CA GLN A 53 25.21 2.45 -18.52
C GLN A 53 24.46 3.78 -18.71
N VAL A 54 25.06 4.76 -19.42
CA VAL A 54 24.44 6.06 -19.70
C VAL A 54 23.15 5.91 -20.52
N VAL A 55 23.10 4.97 -21.47
CA VAL A 55 21.90 4.67 -22.27
C VAL A 55 20.80 4.03 -21.41
N ASP A 56 21.16 3.16 -20.47
CA ASP A 56 20.19 2.52 -19.57
C ASP A 56 19.65 3.50 -18.50
N GLU A 57 20.48 4.42 -18.01
CA GLU A 57 20.07 5.53 -17.14
C GLU A 57 19.14 6.52 -17.86
N ASP A 58 19.46 6.90 -19.11
CA ASP A 58 18.62 7.74 -19.97
C ASP A 58 17.29 7.03 -20.30
N ARG A 59 17.31 5.70 -20.55
CA ARG A 59 16.08 4.92 -20.68
C ARG A 59 15.26 4.94 -19.39
N ARG A 60 15.90 4.80 -18.23
CA ARG A 60 15.22 4.76 -16.91
C ARG A 60 14.69 6.13 -16.47
N SER A 61 15.30 7.23 -16.88
CA SER A 61 14.79 8.59 -16.64
C SER A 61 13.62 8.96 -17.57
N LYS A 62 13.63 8.46 -18.83
CA LYS A 62 12.52 8.59 -19.78
C LYS A 62 11.31 7.71 -19.47
N LEU A 63 11.49 6.65 -18.67
CA LEU A 63 10.41 5.76 -18.27
C LEU A 63 9.47 6.46 -17.26
N PRO A 64 8.13 6.42 -17.45
CA PRO A 64 7.19 6.98 -16.49
C PRO A 64 7.35 6.34 -15.10
N LYS A 65 7.23 7.13 -14.02
CA LYS A 65 7.34 6.68 -12.62
C LYS A 65 6.49 5.44 -12.28
N ASN A 66 5.37 5.26 -12.97
CA ASN A 66 4.43 4.14 -12.77
C ASN A 66 4.74 2.90 -13.63
N TYR A 67 5.76 2.93 -14.48
CA TYR A 67 6.07 1.85 -15.44
C TYR A 67 6.34 0.52 -14.76
N GLU A 68 7.17 0.51 -13.70
CA GLU A 68 7.49 -0.69 -12.92
C GLU A 68 6.23 -1.33 -12.28
N LEU A 69 5.29 -0.51 -11.80
CA LEU A 69 4.02 -0.99 -11.25
C LEU A 69 3.09 -1.54 -12.34
N ARG A 70 3.06 -0.91 -13.51
CA ARG A 70 2.29 -1.39 -14.67
C ARG A 70 2.86 -2.71 -15.19
N ARG A 71 4.19 -2.82 -15.30
CA ARG A 71 4.88 -4.05 -15.73
C ARG A 71 4.60 -5.19 -14.76
N LYS A 72 4.75 -4.98 -13.45
CA LYS A 72 4.43 -5.99 -12.41
C LYS A 72 2.97 -6.45 -12.44
N ARG A 73 2.03 -5.54 -12.76
CA ARG A 73 0.64 -5.93 -12.97
C ARG A 73 0.49 -6.82 -14.20
N GLN A 74 1.08 -6.44 -15.34
CA GLN A 74 1.03 -7.23 -16.58
C GLN A 74 1.71 -8.60 -16.41
N GLU A 75 2.84 -8.68 -15.72
CA GLU A 75 3.51 -9.93 -15.34
C GLU A 75 2.59 -10.82 -14.49
N TRP A 76 1.86 -10.26 -13.52
CA TRP A 76 0.90 -10.99 -12.70
C TRP A 76 -0.34 -11.46 -13.48
N GLU A 77 -0.89 -10.62 -14.36
CA GLU A 77 -2.01 -10.96 -15.25
C GLU A 77 -1.63 -12.09 -16.22
N LEU A 78 -0.43 -12.05 -16.81
CA LEU A 78 0.10 -13.12 -17.66
C LEU A 78 0.31 -14.42 -16.88
N LEU A 79 0.85 -14.36 -15.66
CA LEU A 79 1.00 -15.55 -14.82
C LEU A 79 -0.35 -16.19 -14.51
N GLU A 80 -1.35 -15.40 -14.11
CA GLU A 80 -2.72 -15.87 -13.86
C GLU A 80 -3.34 -16.53 -15.10
N LEU A 81 -3.19 -15.92 -16.29
CA LEU A 81 -3.65 -16.52 -17.55
C LEU A 81 -2.96 -17.87 -17.82
N THR A 82 -1.63 -17.95 -17.70
CA THR A 82 -0.92 -19.24 -17.94
C THR A 82 -1.21 -20.30 -16.88
N GLU A 83 -1.58 -19.93 -15.64
CA GLU A 83 -2.05 -20.89 -14.65
C GLU A 83 -3.46 -21.40 -14.96
N LYS A 84 -4.33 -20.53 -15.49
CA LYS A 84 -5.70 -20.86 -15.90
C LYS A 84 -5.69 -21.79 -17.12
N GLU A 85 -4.90 -21.47 -18.15
CA GLU A 85 -4.68 -22.33 -19.32
C GLU A 85 -4.21 -23.73 -18.89
N LYS A 86 -3.20 -23.82 -18.01
CA LYS A 86 -2.71 -25.10 -17.47
C LYS A 86 -3.72 -25.85 -16.59
N ALA A 87 -4.71 -25.18 -16.01
CA ALA A 87 -5.79 -25.83 -15.27
C ALA A 87 -6.85 -26.37 -16.25
N GLU A 88 -7.20 -25.59 -17.28
CA GLU A 88 -8.10 -25.99 -18.36
C GLU A 88 -7.54 -27.18 -19.17
N GLU A 89 -6.24 -27.17 -19.49
CA GLU A 89 -5.52 -28.31 -20.09
C GLU A 89 -5.57 -29.58 -19.24
N ARG A 90 -5.62 -29.46 -17.90
CA ARG A 90 -5.80 -30.59 -16.98
C ARG A 90 -7.26 -30.94 -16.71
N GLY A 91 -8.22 -30.17 -17.23
CA GLY A 91 -9.65 -30.33 -16.96
C GLY A 91 -10.06 -29.95 -15.52
N GLU A 92 -9.27 -29.12 -14.85
CA GLU A 92 -9.50 -28.69 -13.47
C GLU A 92 -10.08 -27.27 -13.39
N ASP A 93 -10.96 -27.02 -12.43
CA ASP A 93 -11.49 -25.67 -12.16
C ASP A 93 -10.42 -24.78 -11.49
N TYR A 94 -9.97 -23.75 -12.21
CA TYR A 94 -8.99 -22.79 -11.74
C TYR A 94 -9.43 -22.01 -10.50
N GLU A 95 -10.71 -21.63 -10.37
CA GLU A 95 -11.18 -20.85 -9.22
C GLU A 95 -11.11 -21.67 -7.94
N ARG A 96 -11.51 -22.95 -8.02
CA ARG A 96 -11.40 -23.91 -6.91
C ARG A 96 -9.95 -24.17 -6.52
N LEU A 97 -9.04 -24.36 -7.49
CA LEU A 97 -7.61 -24.52 -7.23
C LEU A 97 -7.00 -23.26 -6.58
N LYS A 98 -7.40 -22.08 -7.04
CA LYS A 98 -6.95 -20.79 -6.50
C LYS A 98 -7.44 -20.58 -5.08
N ALA A 99 -8.69 -20.96 -4.77
CA ALA A 99 -9.24 -20.94 -3.41
C ALA A 99 -8.49 -21.89 -2.47
N LEU A 100 -8.16 -23.11 -2.93
CA LEU A 100 -7.35 -24.07 -2.16
C LEU A 100 -5.91 -23.58 -1.91
N LYS A 101 -5.30 -22.84 -2.86
CA LYS A 101 -3.98 -22.23 -2.70
C LYS A 101 -3.99 -21.02 -1.74
N THR A 102 -5.12 -20.33 -1.55
CA THR A 102 -5.18 -19.16 -0.66
C THR A 102 -5.28 -19.55 0.80
N GLN A 103 -4.30 -19.10 1.60
CA GLN A 103 -4.32 -19.23 3.06
C GLN A 103 -5.53 -18.52 3.69
N ALA A 104 -6.11 -19.11 4.74
CA ALA A 104 -7.27 -18.59 5.47
C ALA A 104 -7.06 -17.13 5.94
N ASP A 105 -5.94 -16.84 6.60
CA ASP A 105 -5.60 -15.48 7.07
C ASP A 105 -5.64 -14.41 5.96
N LEU A 106 -5.28 -14.79 4.73
CA LEU A 106 -5.30 -13.90 3.56
C LEU A 106 -6.70 -13.76 2.98
N ALA A 107 -7.55 -14.78 3.09
CA ALA A 107 -8.97 -14.70 2.75
C ALA A 107 -9.71 -13.79 3.75
N ASP A 108 -9.59 -14.05 5.05
CA ASP A 108 -10.20 -13.27 6.12
C ASP A 108 -9.80 -11.79 6.04
N ARG A 109 -8.52 -11.50 5.80
CA ARG A 109 -8.04 -10.13 5.61
C ARG A 109 -8.65 -9.47 4.37
N LYS A 110 -8.81 -10.20 3.25
CA LYS A 110 -9.51 -9.68 2.06
C LYS A 110 -10.97 -9.39 2.38
N GLU A 111 -11.69 -10.29 3.04
CA GLU A 111 -13.09 -10.08 3.42
C GLU A 111 -13.28 -8.91 4.38
N PHE A 112 -12.44 -8.81 5.41
CA PHE A 112 -12.44 -7.67 6.34
C PHE A 112 -12.22 -6.33 5.62
N THR A 113 -11.31 -6.27 4.64
CA THR A 113 -11.13 -5.05 3.83
C THR A 113 -12.29 -4.78 2.88
N LYS A 114 -12.97 -5.80 2.34
CA LYS A 114 -14.22 -5.63 1.57
C LYS A 114 -15.33 -5.07 2.46
N ARG A 115 -15.56 -5.66 3.63
CA ARG A 115 -16.56 -5.21 4.62
C ARG A 115 -16.35 -3.75 5.03
N LYS A 116 -15.10 -3.37 5.33
CA LYS A 116 -14.72 -1.96 5.63
C LYS A 116 -15.00 -0.98 4.49
N LYS A 117 -14.96 -1.43 3.23
CA LYS A 117 -15.20 -0.62 2.04
C LYS A 117 -16.66 -0.61 1.56
N HIS A 118 -17.56 -1.38 2.18
CA HIS A 118 -18.94 -1.52 1.71
C HIS A 118 -19.78 -0.26 1.99
N ASN A 119 -19.65 0.33 3.18
CA ASN A 119 -20.34 1.56 3.56
C ASN A 119 -19.31 2.64 3.96
N PRO A 120 -18.53 3.17 3.01
CA PRO A 120 -17.61 4.27 3.27
C PRO A 120 -18.42 5.53 3.55
N ASP A 121 -17.90 6.40 4.43
CA ASP A 121 -18.44 7.74 4.56
C ASP A 121 -18.11 8.54 3.30
N LYS A 122 -19.15 9.12 2.67
CA LYS A 122 -19.03 9.93 1.45
C LYS A 122 -18.95 11.43 1.76
N GLY A 123 -19.06 11.80 3.04
CA GLY A 123 -19.24 13.18 3.48
C GLY A 123 -20.72 13.58 3.53
N PHE A 124 -20.96 14.80 4.02
CA PHE A 124 -22.29 15.40 4.08
C PHE A 124 -22.79 15.75 2.66
N SER A 125 -23.98 15.27 2.30
CA SER A 125 -24.75 15.79 1.15
C SER A 125 -25.97 16.56 1.64
N ASP A 126 -26.89 15.85 2.29
CA ASP A 126 -28.18 16.38 2.75
C ASP A 126 -28.48 15.90 4.17
N TYR A 127 -29.25 16.69 4.92
CA TYR A 127 -29.69 16.31 6.26
C TYR A 127 -30.47 14.98 6.26
N GLU A 128 -31.33 14.74 5.26
CA GLU A 128 -32.09 13.49 5.13
C GLU A 128 -31.19 12.27 4.92
N THR A 129 -30.16 12.38 4.07
CA THR A 129 -29.23 11.26 3.84
C THR A 129 -28.40 10.93 5.09
N MET A 130 -28.07 11.95 5.90
CA MET A 130 -27.35 11.78 7.16
C MET A 130 -28.24 11.19 8.26
N THR A 131 -29.48 11.65 8.39
CA THR A 131 -30.43 11.07 9.36
C THR A 131 -30.80 9.63 8.98
N LEU A 132 -31.00 9.32 7.70
CA LEU A 132 -31.18 7.94 7.23
C LEU A 132 -29.97 7.07 7.56
N ARG A 133 -28.74 7.52 7.29
CA ARG A 133 -27.53 6.76 7.62
C ARG A 133 -27.34 6.55 9.13
N GLN A 134 -27.70 7.55 9.94
CA GLN A 134 -27.72 7.42 11.41
C GLN A 134 -28.78 6.42 11.85
N TYR A 135 -29.98 6.46 11.28
CA TYR A 135 -31.07 5.54 11.55
C TYR A 135 -30.74 4.10 11.16
N GLU A 136 -30.16 3.86 9.98
CA GLU A 136 -29.65 2.54 9.54
C GLU A 136 -28.59 1.99 10.51
N ARG A 137 -27.65 2.84 10.95
CA ARG A 137 -26.63 2.46 11.95
C ARG A 137 -27.27 2.07 13.28
N LEU A 138 -28.22 2.87 13.78
CA LEU A 138 -28.85 2.63 15.08
C LEU A 138 -29.76 1.40 15.03
N SER A 139 -30.63 1.29 14.02
CA SER A 139 -31.49 0.12 13.83
C SER A 139 -30.69 -1.18 13.64
N GLY A 140 -29.58 -1.17 12.89
CA GLY A 140 -28.69 -2.32 12.75
C GLY A 140 -27.92 -2.70 14.03
N ASN A 141 -27.78 -1.80 15.00
CA ASN A 141 -27.18 -2.07 16.30
C ASN A 141 -28.18 -2.63 17.33
N ILE A 142 -29.49 -2.43 17.13
CA ILE A 142 -30.52 -2.93 18.04
C ILE A 142 -30.57 -4.46 17.96
N LYS A 143 -30.26 -5.11 19.08
CA LYS A 143 -30.43 -6.56 19.27
C LYS A 143 -31.75 -6.81 20.02
N PRO A 144 -32.79 -7.37 19.37
CA PRO A 144 -34.04 -7.71 20.03
C PRO A 144 -33.87 -8.95 20.91
N ASP A 145 -34.55 -8.99 22.06
CA ASP A 145 -34.64 -10.18 22.91
C ASP A 145 -35.96 -10.91 22.64
N MET A 146 -35.88 -11.99 21.87
CA MET A 146 -37.02 -12.81 21.47
C MET A 146 -37.81 -13.35 22.67
N LYS A 147 -37.16 -13.63 23.80
CA LYS A 147 -37.86 -14.15 25.00
C LYS A 147 -38.73 -13.09 25.66
N SER A 148 -38.32 -11.82 25.61
CA SER A 148 -39.14 -10.71 26.08
C SER A 148 -40.31 -10.45 25.13
N TYR A 149 -40.08 -10.56 23.82
CA TYR A 149 -41.09 -10.41 22.78
C TYR A 149 -42.19 -11.47 22.86
N GLU A 150 -41.82 -12.75 22.99
CA GLU A 150 -42.77 -13.87 23.14
C GLU A 150 -43.68 -13.70 24.37
N LYS A 151 -43.11 -13.36 25.52
CA LYS A 151 -43.88 -13.07 26.75
C LYS A 151 -44.84 -11.89 26.59
N MET A 152 -44.41 -10.83 25.90
CA MET A 152 -45.30 -9.69 25.62
C MET A 152 -46.43 -10.10 24.67
N LYS A 153 -46.16 -10.95 23.66
CA LYS A 153 -47.19 -11.50 22.78
C LYS A 153 -48.23 -12.34 23.56
N GLU A 154 -47.78 -13.18 24.49
CA GLU A 154 -48.67 -13.98 25.35
C GLU A 154 -49.55 -13.11 26.27
N ILE A 155 -48.99 -12.05 26.85
CA ILE A 155 -49.71 -11.17 27.79
C ILE A 155 -50.72 -10.25 27.07
N VAL A 156 -50.35 -9.72 25.91
CA VAL A 156 -51.18 -8.77 25.14
C VAL A 156 -52.21 -9.48 24.27
N GLY A 157 -51.95 -10.72 23.83
CA GLY A 157 -52.81 -11.46 22.92
C GLY A 157 -52.67 -10.99 21.46
N GLU A 158 -53.07 -11.83 20.50
CA GLU A 158 -52.71 -11.62 19.09
C GLU A 158 -53.42 -10.40 18.45
N GLU A 159 -54.64 -10.08 18.85
CA GLU A 159 -55.44 -8.96 18.33
C GLU A 159 -54.88 -7.57 18.71
N GLU A 160 -54.39 -7.40 19.95
CA GLU A 160 -53.75 -6.15 20.39
C GLU A 160 -52.27 -6.06 20.00
N PHE A 161 -51.59 -7.20 19.85
CA PHE A 161 -50.15 -7.26 19.56
C PHE A 161 -49.79 -6.98 18.10
N TYR A 162 -50.72 -7.20 17.16
CA TYR A 162 -50.60 -6.85 15.75
C TYR A 162 -51.58 -5.72 15.37
N PRO A 163 -51.43 -4.52 15.94
CA PRO A 163 -52.38 -3.43 15.76
C PRO A 163 -52.40 -2.93 14.30
N THR A 164 -53.59 -2.58 13.82
CA THR A 164 -53.78 -1.82 12.57
C THR A 164 -53.94 -0.33 12.89
N SER A 165 -54.04 0.54 11.88
CA SER A 165 -54.17 2.00 12.09
C SER A 165 -55.37 2.41 12.96
N ASN A 166 -56.37 1.54 13.08
CA ASN A 166 -57.66 1.83 13.71
C ASN A 166 -57.89 1.05 15.02
N THR A 167 -56.97 0.17 15.44
CA THR A 167 -57.08 -0.57 16.70
C THR A 167 -56.61 0.27 17.88
N LEU A 168 -57.47 0.47 18.88
CA LEU A 168 -57.14 1.21 20.09
C LEU A 168 -56.42 0.30 21.09
N ILE A 169 -55.09 0.44 21.20
CA ILE A 169 -54.28 -0.28 22.19
C ILE A 169 -54.53 0.32 23.58
N THR A 170 -55.23 -0.39 24.45
CA THR A 170 -55.64 0.12 25.77
C THR A 170 -54.59 -0.10 26.86
N GLY A 171 -53.46 0.59 26.76
CA GLY A 171 -52.52 0.80 27.89
C GLY A 171 -51.90 -0.45 28.51
N SER A 172 -51.97 -1.60 27.83
CA SER A 172 -51.55 -2.93 28.30
C SER A 172 -50.02 -3.10 28.35
N HIS A 173 -49.25 -2.22 27.71
CA HIS A 173 -47.79 -2.28 27.66
C HIS A 173 -47.12 -1.14 28.46
N TYR A 174 -46.67 -1.46 29.68
CA TYR A 174 -45.74 -0.62 30.45
C TYR A 174 -44.31 -1.13 30.28
N PRO A 175 -43.38 -0.35 29.68
CA PRO A 175 -41.99 -0.76 29.58
C PRO A 175 -41.35 -0.88 30.97
N THR A 176 -40.59 -1.96 31.18
CA THR A 176 -39.84 -2.18 32.41
C THR A 176 -38.77 -1.11 32.61
N ASP A 177 -38.38 -0.83 33.86
CA ASP A 177 -37.39 0.21 34.14
C ASP A 177 -36.03 -0.09 33.51
N ALA A 178 -35.64 -1.36 33.45
CA ALA A 178 -34.45 -1.81 32.72
C ALA A 178 -34.50 -1.47 31.21
N ALA A 179 -35.67 -1.50 30.58
CA ALA A 179 -35.82 -1.08 29.19
C ALA A 179 -35.67 0.45 29.02
N LYS A 180 -36.18 1.23 29.98
CA LYS A 180 -36.00 2.69 30.03
C LYS A 180 -34.53 3.07 30.25
N GLU A 181 -33.83 2.37 31.14
CA GLU A 181 -32.40 2.56 31.38
C GLU A 181 -31.55 2.22 30.16
N LYS A 182 -31.85 1.11 29.46
CA LYS A 182 -31.19 0.77 28.20
C LYS A 182 -31.39 1.87 27.16
N LEU A 183 -32.62 2.35 26.96
CA LEU A 183 -32.91 3.47 26.06
C LEU A 183 -32.14 4.75 26.46
N ALA A 184 -32.06 5.06 27.75
CA ALA A 184 -31.32 6.22 28.24
C ALA A 184 -29.80 6.08 28.04
N GLN A 185 -29.24 4.87 28.15
CA GLN A 185 -27.85 4.57 27.82
C GLN A 185 -27.61 4.71 26.31
N ASP A 186 -28.50 4.15 25.48
CA ASP A 186 -28.42 4.24 24.02
C ASP A 186 -28.46 5.72 23.57
N ILE A 187 -29.37 6.55 24.08
CA ILE A 187 -29.45 8.00 23.78
C ILE A 187 -28.17 8.74 24.22
N ARG A 188 -27.56 8.39 25.35
CA ARG A 188 -26.28 8.97 25.79
C ARG A 188 -25.08 8.52 24.93
N SER A 189 -25.24 7.49 24.12
CA SER A 189 -24.20 6.92 23.24
C SER A 189 -24.33 7.34 21.77
N GLN A 190 -25.41 8.06 21.42
CA GLN A 190 -25.73 8.49 20.05
C GLN A 190 -24.83 9.61 19.55
#